data_AF-A0A2V5K0N7-F1
#
_entry.id   AF-A0A2V5K0N7-F1
#
_cell.length_a   1.000
_cell.length_b   1.000
_cell.length_c   1.000
_cell.angle_alpha   90.00
_cell.angle_beta   90.00
_cell.angle_gamma   90.00
#
_symmetry.space_group_name_H-M   'P 1'
#
loop_
_entity.id
_entity.type
_entity.pdbx_description
1 polymer ?
#
loop_
_entity_poly.entity_id
_entity_poly.type
_entity_poly.pdbx_seq_one_letter_code
_entity_poly.pdbx_strand_id
1 'polypeptide(L)' 'MGMRIYETLQGLMRLEGEEFVAEAYRQLLDREADPVGMEHHLNLLCGGATKANIIIGLMLGAEAAVYYSQR' A
#
# COMPACT_ATOMS: atom_id res chain seq x y z
N MET A 1 9.66 -1.99 -23.83
CA MET A 1 9.53 -1.04 -22.71
C MET A 1 8.27 -1.41 -21.91
N GLY A 2 8.35 -2.44 -21.04
CA GLY A 2 7.14 -2.98 -20.38
C GLY A 2 7.39 -3.76 -19.09
N MET A 3 8.58 -3.64 -18.49
CA MET A 3 9.03 -4.43 -17.32
C MET A 3 9.12 -3.64 -16.01
N ARG A 4 8.73 -2.36 -15.96
CA ARG A 4 8.90 -1.54 -14.75
C ARG A 4 8.02 -1.96 -13.57
N ILE A 5 6.79 -2.42 -13.83
CA ILE A 5 5.85 -2.74 -12.75
C ILE A 5 6.27 -3.97 -11.94
N TYR A 6 6.89 -4.97 -12.58
CA TYR A 6 7.34 -6.19 -11.89
C TYR A 6 8.51 -5.92 -10.95
N GLU A 7 9.46 -5.10 -11.36
CA GLU A 7 10.60 -4.70 -10.52
C GLU A 7 10.14 -3.87 -9.33
N THR A 8 9.22 -2.92 -9.56
CA THR A 8 8.62 -2.12 -8.49
C THR A 8 7.85 -2.98 -7.48
N LEU A 9 7.01 -3.91 -7.94
CA LEU A 9 6.26 -4.80 -7.04
C LEU A 9 7.19 -5.75 -6.28
N GLN A 10 8.25 -6.25 -6.89
CA GLN A 10 9.26 -7.06 -6.18
C GLN A 10 9.99 -6.25 -5.12
N GLY A 11 10.35 -5.00 -5.42
CA GLY A 11 10.97 -4.07 -4.46
C GLY A 11 10.05 -3.83 -3.26
N LEU A 12 8.78 -3.52 -3.52
CA LEU A 12 7.77 -3.32 -2.48
C LEU A 12 7.57 -4.55 -1.61
N MET A 13 7.50 -5.75 -2.19
CA MET A 13 7.30 -6.97 -1.41
C MET A 13 8.47 -7.29 -0.46
N ARG A 14 9.67 -6.77 -0.73
CA ARG A 14 10.84 -6.89 0.15
C ARG A 14 10.81 -5.94 1.34
N LEU A 15 10.13 -4.81 1.23
CA LEU A 15 10.01 -3.82 2.31
C LEU A 15 8.93 -4.25 3.31
N GLU A 16 9.05 -3.84 4.57
CA GLU A 16 8.09 -4.17 5.63
C GLU A 16 7.69 -2.92 6.41
N GLY A 17 6.55 -2.98 7.10
CA GLY A 17 6.06 -1.90 7.95
C GLY A 17 6.01 -0.54 7.23
N GLU A 18 6.68 0.45 7.81
CA GLU A 18 6.70 1.85 7.34
C GLU A 18 7.36 2.02 5.97
N GLU A 19 8.45 1.30 5.72
CA GLU A 19 9.18 1.41 4.46
C GLU A 19 8.33 0.91 3.28
N PHE A 20 7.58 -0.18 3.49
CA PHE A 20 6.64 -0.68 2.50
C PHE A 20 5.56 0.34 2.18
N VAL A 21 4.95 0.94 3.20
CA VAL A 21 3.87 1.91 3.01
C VAL A 21 4.41 3.16 2.32
N ALA A 22 5.54 3.71 2.78
CA ALA A 22 6.15 4.90 2.20
C ALA A 22 6.50 4.72 0.71
N GLU A 23 7.12 3.59 0.37
CA GLU A 23 7.48 3.28 -1.02
C GLU A 23 6.23 2.98 -1.86
N ALA A 24 5.20 2.32 -1.31
CA ALA A 24 3.95 2.08 -2.03
C ALA A 24 3.27 3.39 -2.40
N TYR A 25 3.26 4.39 -1.52
CA TYR A 25 2.75 5.73 -1.83
C TYR A 25 3.56 6.41 -2.94
N ARG A 26 4.90 6.36 -2.89
CA ARG A 26 5.74 6.98 -3.91
C ARG A 26 5.57 6.31 -5.27
N GLN A 27 5.51 4.99 -5.31
CA GLN A 27 5.48 4.24 -6.57
C GLN A 27 4.07 4.19 -7.20
N LEU A 28 3.00 4.17 -6.39
CA LEU A 28 1.62 4.02 -6.87
C LEU A 28 0.90 5.37 -7.02
N LEU A 29 1.14 6.30 -6.10
CA LEU A 29 0.43 7.59 -6.03
C LEU A 29 1.32 8.79 -6.42
N ASP A 30 2.60 8.54 -6.75
CA ASP A 30 3.61 9.56 -7.09
C ASP A 30 3.73 10.67 -6.02
N ARG A 31 3.49 10.31 -4.75
CA ARG A 31 3.52 11.24 -3.61
C ARG A 31 4.07 10.57 -2.36
N GLU A 32 4.48 11.36 -1.38
CA GLU A 32 4.78 10.83 -0.05
C GLU A 32 3.50 10.50 0.73
N ALA A 33 3.60 9.48 1.58
CA ALA A 33 2.54 9.11 2.50
C ALA A 33 2.32 10.22 3.52
N ASP A 34 1.07 10.66 3.69
CA ASP A 34 0.72 11.55 4.79
C ASP A 34 0.81 10.78 6.12
N PRO A 35 1.08 11.46 7.26
CA PRO A 35 1.16 10.80 8.57
C PRO A 35 -0.09 9.98 8.91
N VAL A 36 -1.27 10.51 8.57
CA VAL A 36 -2.58 9.85 8.78
C VAL A 36 -2.73 8.60 7.90
N GLY A 37 -2.33 8.69 6.63
CA GLY A 37 -2.38 7.55 5.71
C GLY A 37 -1.40 6.46 6.13
N MET A 38 -0.18 6.85 6.50
CA MET A 38 0.85 5.94 6.99
C MET A 38 0.37 5.15 8.21
N GLU A 39 -0.13 5.83 9.24
CA GLU A 39 -0.61 5.19 10.46
C GLU A 39 -1.81 4.27 10.20
N HIS A 40 -2.72 4.65 9.30
CA HIS A 40 -3.85 3.81 8.90
C HIS A 40 -3.39 2.49 8.24
N HIS A 41 -2.47 2.58 7.27
CA HIS A 41 -1.98 1.40 6.56
C HIS A 41 -1.08 0.52 7.42
N LEU A 42 -0.31 1.10 8.35
CA LEU A 42 0.44 0.36 9.36
C LEU A 42 -0.48 -0.40 10.31
N ASN A 43 -1.55 0.23 10.78
CA ASN A 43 -2.55 -0.44 11.61
C ASN A 43 -3.23 -1.59 10.88
N LEU A 44 -3.50 -1.44 9.57
CA LEU A 44 -4.02 -2.54 8.75
C LEU A 44 -3.00 -3.70 8.64
N LEU A 45 -1.71 -3.41 8.43
CA LEU A 45 -0.66 -4.43 8.41
C LEU A 45 -0.55 -5.15 9.76
N CYS A 46 -0.56 -4.42 10.87
CA CYS A 46 -0.60 -4.98 12.22
C CYS A 46 -1.87 -5.79 12.48
N GLY A 47 -2.99 -5.40 11.88
CA GLY A 47 -4.28 -6.11 11.92
C GLY A 47 -4.34 -7.36 11.05
N GLY A 48 -3.25 -7.72 10.35
CA GLY A 48 -3.17 -8.92 9.50
C GLY A 48 -3.57 -8.69 8.04
N ALA A 49 -3.75 -7.44 7.61
CA ALA A 49 -3.97 -7.14 6.20
C ALA A 49 -2.72 -7.49 5.38
N THR A 50 -2.94 -8.04 4.19
CA THR A 50 -1.83 -8.37 3.29
C THR A 50 -1.30 -7.13 2.57
N LYS A 51 -0.02 -7.14 2.18
CA LYS A 51 0.59 -6.09 1.34
C LYS A 51 -0.22 -5.87 0.05
N ALA A 52 -0.78 -6.93 -0.53
CA ALA A 52 -1.66 -6.84 -1.69
C ALA A 52 -2.95 -6.06 -1.41
N ASN A 53 -3.58 -6.27 -0.25
CA ASN A 53 -4.75 -5.48 0.15
C ASN A 53 -4.43 -4.00 0.31
N ILE A 54 -3.27 -3.67 0.88
CA ILE A 54 -2.80 -2.29 1.00
C ILE A 54 -2.62 -1.65 -0.38
N ILE A 55 -1.94 -2.33 -1.31
CA ILE A 55 -1.71 -1.86 -2.68
C ILE A 55 -3.04 -1.64 -3.41
N ILE A 56 -3.98 -2.57 -3.29
CA ILE A 56 -5.33 -2.44 -3.88
C ILE A 56 -6.06 -1.25 -3.25
N GLY A 57 -5.98 -1.08 -1.93
CA GLY A 57 -6.58 0.04 -1.21
C GLY A 57 -6.00 1.40 -1.62
N LEU A 58 -4.70 1.47 -1.88
CA LEU A 58 -4.03 2.67 -2.38
C LEU A 58 -4.45 3.00 -3.82
N MET A 59 -4.54 2.00 -4.71
CA MET A 59 -4.92 2.20 -6.10
C MET A 59 -6.40 2.57 -6.29
N LEU A 60 -7.29 2.00 -5.47
CA LEU A 60 -8.72 2.27 -5.52
C LEU A 60 -9.13 3.50 -4.68
N GLY A 61 -8.20 4.09 -3.93
CA GLY A 61 -8.47 5.22 -3.04
C GLY A 61 -9.34 4.84 -1.84
N ALA A 62 -9.68 5.85 -1.02
CA ALA A 62 -10.42 5.72 0.24
C ALA A 62 -11.74 4.92 0.17
N GLU A 63 -12.25 4.66 -1.04
CA GLU A 63 -13.45 3.86 -1.29
C GLU A 63 -13.23 2.35 -1.11
N ALA A 64 -12.00 1.85 -1.19
CA ALA A 64 -11.71 0.42 -1.02
C ALA A 64 -11.72 -0.05 0.44
N ALA A 65 -11.37 0.81 1.40
CA ALA A 65 -11.39 0.47 2.82
C ALA A 65 -12.80 0.08 3.31
N VAL A 66 -13.84 0.72 2.73
CA VAL A 66 -15.25 0.43 3.03
C VAL A 66 -15.69 -0.93 2.47
N TYR A 67 -15.09 -1.37 1.36
CA TYR A 67 -15.48 -2.61 0.69
C TYR A 67 -14.99 -3.88 1.39
N TYR A 68 -13.87 -3.81 2.13
CA TYR A 68 -13.28 -4.97 2.82
C TYR A 68 -13.67 -5.09 4.30
N SER A 69 -14.22 -4.05 4.94
CA SER A 69 -14.72 -4.13 6.32
C SER A 69 -16.07 -4.85 6.46
N GLN A 70 -16.69 -5.29 5.35
CA GLN A 70 -17.99 -5.96 5.34
C GLN A 70 -17.93 -7.43 4.86
N ARG A 71 -16.76 -8.07 4.87
CA ARG A 71 -16.62 -9.45 4.40
C ARG A 71 -16.02 -10.38 5.45
#